data_AF-A0A419FJG6-F1
#
_entry.id   AF-A0A419FJG6-F1
#
_cell.length_a   1.000
_cell.length_b   1.000
_cell.length_c   1.000
_cell.angle_alpha   90.00
_cell.angle_beta   90.00
_cell.angle_gamma   90.00
#
_symmetry.space_group_name_H-M   'P 1'
#
loop_
_entity.id
_entity.type
_entity.pdbx_description
1 polymer ?
#
loop_
_entity_poly.entity_id
_entity_poly.type
_entity_poly.pdbx_seq_one_letter_code
_entity_poly.pdbx_strand_id
1 'polypeptide(L)' 'MLRTNKELDEVRPGVLELEVITDHPPALSTIPPEAMKRGYGVEIEEVREGEWKIRLFKDS' A
#
# COMPACT_ATOMS: atom_id res chain seq x y z
N MET A 1 -8.19 -7.19 -12.03
CA MET A 1 -9.22 -6.70 -11.08
C MET A 1 -9.62 -7.70 -10.00
N LEU A 2 -9.67 -9.03 -10.25
CA LEU A 2 -10.13 -9.99 -9.23
C LEU A 2 -9.09 -10.37 -8.16
N ARG A 3 -7.78 -10.27 -8.44
CA ARG A 3 -6.73 -10.66 -7.47
C ARG A 3 -6.46 -9.60 -6.40
N THR A 4 -6.57 -8.33 -6.74
CA THR A 4 -6.25 -7.22 -5.83
C THR A 4 -7.21 -7.13 -4.64
N ASN A 5 -8.50 -7.41 -4.85
CA ASN A 5 -9.49 -7.40 -3.76
C ASN A 5 -9.35 -8.59 -2.81
N LYS A 6 -8.84 -9.73 -3.31
CA LYS A 6 -8.75 -10.95 -2.51
C LYS A 6 -7.61 -10.87 -1.48
N GLU A 7 -6.50 -10.25 -1.86
CA GLU A 7 -5.36 -9.99 -0.96
C GLU A 7 -5.66 -8.88 0.07
N LEU A 8 -6.62 -7.99 -0.22
CA LEU A 8 -7.06 -6.93 0.70
C LEU A 8 -8.02 -7.42 1.80
N ASP A 9 -8.71 -8.54 1.57
CA ASP A 9 -9.62 -9.17 2.55
C ASP A 9 -8.86 -10.12 3.49
N GLU A 10 -7.71 -10.66 3.05
CA GLU A 10 -6.75 -11.42 3.86
C GLU A 10 -5.76 -10.53 4.63
N VAL A 11 -6.16 -9.33 5.04
CA VAL A 11 -5.41 -8.53 6.03
C VAL A 11 -5.45 -9.28 7.36
N ARG A 12 -4.52 -10.23 7.48
CA ARG A 12 -4.21 -10.97 8.69
C ARG A 12 -4.04 -9.97 9.83
N PRO A 13 -4.71 -10.15 10.97
CA PRO A 13 -4.39 -9.38 12.16
C PRO A 13 -2.94 -9.67 12.55
N GLY A 14 -2.03 -8.74 12.24
CA GLY A 14 -0.59 -8.89 12.47
C GLY A 14 0.33 -8.43 11.33
N VAL A 15 -0.20 -7.94 10.19
CA VAL A 15 0.64 -7.34 9.15
C VAL A 15 1.17 -5.98 9.65
N LEU A 16 2.42 -5.98 10.10
CA LEU A 16 3.14 -4.78 10.55
C LEU A 16 3.64 -3.93 9.38
N GLU A 17 3.84 -4.55 8.20
CA GLU A 17 4.33 -3.91 6.99
C GLU A 17 3.69 -4.51 5.74
N LEU A 18 3.28 -3.67 4.78
CA LEU A 18 2.77 -4.07 3.45
C LEU A 18 3.52 -3.28 2.38
N GLU A 19 4.03 -3.97 1.37
CA GLU A 19 4.68 -3.35 0.22
C GLU A 19 3.77 -3.48 -1.02
N VAL A 20 3.42 -2.36 -1.63
CA VAL A 20 2.57 -2.29 -2.82
C VAL A 20 3.38 -1.72 -3.97
N ILE A 21 3.57 -2.50 -5.03
CA ILE A 21 4.18 -2.03 -6.28
C ILE A 21 3.06 -1.67 -7.25
N THR A 22 3.10 -0.47 -7.80
CA THR A 22 2.11 0.04 -8.75
C THR A 22 2.82 0.76 -9.89
N ASP A 23 2.45 0.40 -11.11
CA ASP A 23 2.78 1.11 -12.35
C ASP A 23 1.69 2.15 -12.72
N HIS A 24 0.72 2.35 -11.83
CA HIS A 24 -0.43 3.22 -12.04
C HIS A 24 -0.45 4.40 -11.05
N PRO A 25 -0.35 5.66 -11.52
CA PRO A 25 -0.31 6.85 -10.67
C PRO A 25 -1.49 7.03 -9.70
N PRO A 26 -2.75 6.69 -10.07
CA PRO A 26 -3.90 6.81 -9.17
C PRO A 26 -3.76 6.07 -7.84
N ALA A 27 -3.04 4.95 -7.81
CA ALA A 27 -2.84 4.17 -6.59
C ALA A 27 -2.03 4.95 -5.52
N LEU A 28 -1.15 5.86 -5.95
CA LEU A 28 -0.39 6.74 -5.06
C LEU A 28 -1.27 7.77 -4.34
N SER A 29 -2.47 8.06 -4.84
CA SER A 29 -3.38 9.03 -4.25
C SER A 29 -4.50 8.40 -3.43
N THR A 30 -4.78 7.10 -3.62
CA THR A 30 -5.85 6.38 -2.89
C THR A 30 -5.31 5.54 -1.74
N ILE A 31 -4.17 4.85 -1.94
CA ILE A 31 -3.61 3.93 -0.93
C ILE A 31 -3.13 4.69 0.32
N PRO A 32 -2.37 5.80 0.22
CA PRO A 32 -1.91 6.51 1.41
C PRO A 32 -3.02 7.01 2.34
N PRO A 33 -4.08 7.70 1.86
CA PRO A 33 -5.14 8.16 2.75
C PRO A 33 -5.95 7.01 3.37
N GLU A 34 -6.10 5.88 2.68
CA GLU A 34 -6.74 4.69 3.25
C GLU A 34 -5.90 4.04 4.36
N ALA A 35 -4.59 3.96 4.18
CA ALA A 35 -3.66 3.44 5.16
C ALA A 35 -3.54 4.35 6.40
N MET A 36 -3.42 5.67 6.21
CA MET A 36 -3.38 6.65 7.29
C MET A 36 -4.65 6.62 8.15
N LYS A 37 -5.83 6.47 7.53
CA LYS A 37 -7.11 6.31 8.28
C LYS A 37 -7.11 5.10 9.21
N ARG A 38 -6.36 4.06 8.87
CA ARG A 38 -6.22 2.83 9.67
C ARG A 38 -5.05 2.89 10.66
N GLY A 39 -4.35 4.03 10.73
CA GLY A 39 -3.22 4.27 11.64
C GLY A 39 -1.91 3.66 11.16
N TYR A 40 -1.73 3.49 9.85
CA TYR A 40 -0.46 3.07 9.25
C TYR A 40 0.30 4.30 8.72
N GLY A 41 1.61 4.31 8.92
CA GLY A 41 2.57 5.14 8.20
C GLY A 41 2.70 4.70 6.74
N VAL A 42 3.08 5.63 5.88
CA VAL A 42 3.17 5.42 4.43
C VAL A 42 4.45 6.05 3.91
N GLU A 43 5.23 5.28 3.18
CA GLU A 43 6.40 5.72 2.42
C GLU A 43 6.20 5.38 0.94
N ILE A 44 6.53 6.31 0.05
CA ILE A 44 6.42 6.13 -1.39
C ILE A 44 7.80 6.31 -1.99
N GLU A 45 8.26 5.33 -2.75
CA GLU A 45 9.55 5.33 -3.43
C GLU A 45 9.34 5.04 -4.91
N GLU A 46 9.92 5.85 -5.79
CA GLU A 46 9.94 5.55 -7.23
C GLU A 46 11.06 4.55 -7.51
N VAL A 47 10.69 3.34 -7.93
CA VAL A 47 11.66 2.26 -8.15
C VAL A 47 12.17 2.30 -9.59
N ARG A 48 11.30 2.66 -10.54
CA ARG A 48 11.60 2.78 -11.98
C ARG A 48 10.73 3.86 -12.61
N GLU A 49 11.08 4.27 -13.83
CA GLU A 49 10.27 5.19 -14.62
C GLU A 49 8.86 4.63 -14.81
N GLY A 50 7.87 5.27 -14.17
CA GLY A 50 6.49 4.82 -14.20
C GLY A 50 6.12 3.70 -13.23
N GLU A 51 7.00 3.30 -12.30
CA GLU A 51 6.74 2.29 -11.27
C GLU A 51 7.12 2.79 -9.88
N TRP A 52 6.15 2.75 -8.97
CA TRP A 52 6.29 3.21 -7.60
C TRP A 52 6.02 2.08 -6.61
N LYS A 53 6.75 2.13 -5.49
CA LYS A 53 6.60 1.24 -4.35
C LYS A 53 6.09 2.03 -3.17
N ILE A 54 4.91 1.65 -2.69
CA ILE A 54 4.27 2.19 -1.50
C ILE A 54 4.50 1.20 -0.36
N ARG A 55 5.22 1.60 0.68
CA ARG A 55 5.41 0.83 1.91
C ARG A 55 4.46 1.37 2.97
N LEU A 56 3.58 0.51 3.46
CA LEU A 56 2.69 0.79 4.58
C LEU A 56 3.28 0.10 5.81
N PHE A 57 3.43 0.81 6.92
CA PHE A 57 3.96 0.22 8.15
C PHE A 57 3.19 0.75 9.36
N LYS A 58 3.15 -0.04 10.43
CA LYS A 58 2.55 0.41 11.70
C LYS A 58 3.67 0.61 12.72
N ASP A 59 3.92 1.87 13.06
CA ASP A 59 4.77 2.20 14.21
C ASP A 59 4.02 1.73 15.46
N SER A 60 4.55 0.69 16.11
CA SER A 60 3.93 0.00 17.24
C SER A 60 4.36 0.57 18.58
#